data_AF-A0A0G1QKE7-F1
#
_entry.id   AF-A0A0G1QKE7-F1
#
_cell.length_a   1.000
_cell.length_b   1.000
_cell.length_c   1.000
_cell.angle_alpha   90.00
_cell.angle_beta   90.00
_cell.angle_gamma   90.00
#
_symmetry.space_group_name_H-M   'P 1'
#
loop_
_entity.id
_entity.type
_entity.pdbx_description
1 polymer ?
#
loop_
_entity_poly.entity_id
_entity_poly.type
_entity_poly.pdbx_seq_one_letter_code
_entity_poly.pdbx_strand_id
1 'polypeptide(L)'
;MKKLFTHPLVILGITVFVIFFIISLQKTAQKSNVATQNVRLLEESNQLLIDQIEQEEAALESANSDLSKEKILRNELLLQKPGEYVIQIPDEVIIEQQSGEVQEQTPWEEWRKILF
;
A
#
# COMPACT_ATOMS: atom_id res chain seq x y z
N MET A 1 -26.93 -33.75 45.93
CA MET A 1 -26.32 -32.96 44.84
C MET A 1 -24.88 -32.53 45.12
N LYS A 2 -24.52 -32.00 46.29
CA LYS A 2 -23.13 -31.55 46.60
C LYS A 2 -22.04 -32.64 46.47
N LYS A 3 -22.34 -33.91 46.78
CA LYS A 3 -21.37 -35.02 46.70
C LYS A 3 -21.00 -35.46 45.28
N LEU A 4 -21.81 -35.13 44.27
CA LEU A 4 -21.52 -35.47 42.86
C LEU A 4 -20.41 -34.58 42.29
N PHE A 5 -20.41 -33.29 42.65
CA PHE A 5 -19.41 -32.32 42.20
C PHE A 5 -18.03 -32.49 42.86
N THR A 6 -17.96 -33.22 43.97
CA THR A 6 -16.69 -33.54 44.66
C THR A 6 -16.09 -34.87 44.21
N HIS A 7 -16.74 -35.60 43.28
CA HIS A 7 -16.21 -36.87 42.82
C HIS A 7 -14.99 -36.63 41.90
N PRO A 8 -13.84 -37.28 42.12
CA PRO A 8 -12.61 -37.01 41.38
C PRO A 8 -12.78 -37.21 39.85
N LEU A 9 -13.62 -38.16 39.42
CA LEU A 9 -13.95 -38.36 38.00
C LEU A 9 -14.69 -37.18 37.38
N VAL A 10 -15.58 -36.51 38.13
CA VAL A 10 -16.34 -35.36 37.62
C VAL A 10 -15.41 -34.15 37.48
N ILE A 11 -14.51 -33.97 38.43
CA ILE A 11 -13.48 -32.92 38.36
C ILE A 11 -12.56 -33.16 37.15
N LEU A 12 -12.13 -34.40 36.91
CA LEU A 12 -11.31 -34.76 35.74
C LEU A 12 -12.05 -34.52 34.42
N GLY A 13 -13.35 -34.86 34.36
CA GLY A 13 -14.17 -34.55 33.18
C GLY A 13 -14.27 -33.04 32.90
N ILE A 14 -14.47 -32.24 33.94
CA ILE A 14 -14.53 -30.78 33.84
C ILE A 14 -13.18 -30.19 33.42
N THR A 15 -12.05 -30.67 33.95
CA THR A 15 -10.73 -30.15 33.56
C THR A 15 -10.42 -30.44 32.10
N VAL A 16 -10.72 -31.64 31.62
CA VAL A 16 -10.58 -32.00 30.19
C VAL A 16 -11.47 -31.12 29.33
N PHE A 17 -12.71 -30.89 29.74
CA PHE A 17 -13.64 -30.02 29.02
C PHE A 17 -13.13 -28.57 28.96
N VAL A 18 -12.60 -28.04 30.06
CA VAL A 18 -12.01 -26.69 30.10
C VAL A 18 -10.78 -26.59 29.19
N ILE A 19 -9.90 -27.59 29.20
CA ILE A 19 -8.73 -27.62 28.31
C ILE A 19 -9.18 -27.62 26.84
N PHE A 20 -10.16 -28.46 26.49
CA PHE A 20 -10.72 -28.50 25.13
C PHE A 20 -11.34 -27.16 24.74
N PHE A 21 -12.08 -26.54 25.65
CA PHE A 21 -12.70 -25.24 25.43
C PHE A 21 -11.66 -24.15 25.18
N ILE A 22 -10.57 -24.10 25.95
CA ILE A 22 -9.47 -23.15 25.74
C ILE A 22 -8.84 -23.33 24.36
N ILE A 23 -8.55 -24.56 23.94
CA ILE A 23 -7.98 -24.85 22.61
C ILE A 23 -8.95 -24.41 21.50
N SER A 24 -10.24 -24.69 21.67
CA SER A 24 -11.28 -24.28 20.73
C SER A 24 -11.35 -22.76 20.59
N LEU A 25 -11.33 -22.03 21.71
CA LEU A 25 -11.37 -20.58 21.73
C LEU A 25 -10.14 -19.97 21.04
N GLN A 26 -8.95 -20.51 21.29
CA GLN A 26 -7.71 -20.06 20.64
C GLN A 26 -7.77 -20.22 19.12
N LYS A 27 -8.27 -21.36 18.61
CA LYS A 27 -8.44 -21.56 17.16
C LYS A 27 -9.43 -20.57 16.57
N THR A 28 -10.53 -20.29 17.27
CA THR A 28 -11.54 -19.31 16.82
C THR A 28 -10.97 -17.90 16.79
N ALA A 29 -10.21 -17.51 17.82
CA ALA A 29 -9.56 -16.19 17.88
C ALA A 29 -8.54 -16.01 16.74
N GLN A 30 -7.72 -17.04 16.46
CA GLN A 30 -6.78 -17.00 15.34
C GLN A 30 -7.49 -16.86 13.99
N LYS A 31 -8.56 -17.62 13.76
CA LYS A 31 -9.37 -17.50 12.53
C LYS A 31 -9.98 -16.11 12.37
N SER A 32 -10.48 -15.53 13.46
CA SER A 32 -11.04 -14.18 13.45
C SER A 32 -9.97 -13.15 13.07
N ASN A 33 -8.78 -13.22 13.68
CA ASN A 33 -7.69 -12.29 13.37
C ASN A 33 -7.24 -12.39 11.91
N VAL A 34 -7.10 -13.61 11.37
CA VAL A 34 -6.77 -13.82 9.95
C VAL A 34 -7.88 -13.29 9.03
N ALA A 35 -9.14 -13.50 9.37
CA ALA A 35 -10.25 -12.96 8.60
C ALA A 35 -10.24 -11.42 8.57
N THR A 36 -10.02 -10.77 9.71
CA THR A 36 -9.90 -9.31 9.78
C THR A 36 -8.72 -8.79 8.97
N GLN A 37 -7.56 -9.46 9.04
CA GLN A 37 -6.39 -9.11 8.22
C GLN A 37 -6.68 -9.26 6.72
N ASN A 38 -7.34 -10.35 6.32
CA ASN A 38 -7.68 -10.57 4.91
C ASN A 38 -8.67 -9.54 4.39
N VAL A 39 -9.67 -9.14 5.18
CA VAL A 39 -10.60 -8.07 4.81
C VAL A 39 -9.84 -6.76 4.62
N ARG A 40 -8.95 -6.42 5.55
CA ARG A 40 -8.13 -5.22 5.44
C ARG A 40 -7.23 -5.22 4.20
N LEU A 41 -6.55 -6.33 3.93
CA LEU A 41 -5.71 -6.46 2.73
C LEU A 41 -6.54 -6.36 1.44
N LEU A 42 -7.76 -6.88 1.46
CA LEU A 42 -8.68 -6.79 0.33
C LEU A 42 -9.20 -5.36 0.13
N GLU A 43 -9.45 -4.61 1.20
CA GLU A 43 -9.81 -3.19 1.12
C GLU A 43 -8.65 -2.36 0.59
N GLU A 44 -7.43 -2.57 1.10
CA GLU A 44 -6.22 -1.90 0.62
C GLU A 44 -5.96 -2.19 -0.87
N SER A 45 -6.13 -3.44 -1.30
CA SER A 45 -5.97 -3.78 -2.73
C SER A 45 -7.08 -3.21 -3.61
N ASN A 46 -8.30 -3.11 -3.10
CA ASN A 46 -9.41 -2.49 -3.82
C ASN A 46 -9.15 -1.00 -4.04
N GLN A 47 -8.69 -0.30 -3.00
CA GLN A 47 -8.35 1.12 -3.11
C GLN A 47 -7.22 1.36 -4.12
N LEU A 48 -6.16 0.56 -4.08
CA LEU A 48 -5.06 0.66 -5.05
C LEU A 48 -5.52 0.45 -6.49
N LEU A 49 -6.45 -0.48 -6.72
CA LEU A 49 -7.00 -0.71 -8.06
C LEU A 49 -7.86 0.46 -8.53
N ILE A 50 -8.63 1.09 -7.64
CA ILE A 50 -9.40 2.30 -7.97
C ILE A 50 -8.45 3.43 -8.38
N ASP A 51 -7.40 3.67 -7.59
CA ASP A 51 -6.42 4.72 -7.87
C ASP A 51 -5.68 4.48 -9.21
N GLN A 52 -5.38 3.21 -9.53
CA GLN A 52 -4.80 2.84 -10.82
C GLN A 52 -5.77 3.07 -11.99
N ILE A 53 -7.05 2.72 -11.82
CA ILE A 53 -8.06 2.98 -12.85
C ILE A 53 -8.19 4.48 -13.10
N GLU A 54 -8.22 5.31 -12.05
CA GLU A 54 -8.32 6.76 -12.19
C GLU A 54 -7.09 7.35 -12.91
N GLN A 55 -5.88 6.87 -12.60
CA GLN A 55 -4.67 7.29 -13.31
C GLN A 55 -4.69 6.90 -14.79
N GLU A 56 -5.08 5.67 -15.10
CA GLU A 56 -5.16 5.18 -16.48
C GLU A 56 -6.25 5.89 -17.28
N GLU A 57 -7.39 6.21 -16.65
CA GLU A 57 -8.44 7.03 -17.27
C GLU A 57 -7.94 8.45 -17.57
N ALA A 58 -7.23 9.09 -16.64
CA ALA A 58 -6.63 10.40 -16.87
C ALA A 58 -5.56 10.37 -17.97
N ALA A 59 -4.74 9.31 -18.02
CA ALA A 59 -3.77 9.09 -19.07
C ALA A 59 -4.45 8.92 -20.44
N LEU A 60 -5.54 8.15 -20.51
CA LEU A 60 -6.33 8.00 -21.72
C LEU A 60 -7.01 9.29 -22.17
N GLU A 61 -7.52 10.09 -21.23
CA GLU A 61 -8.13 11.38 -21.53
C GLU A 61 -7.09 12.36 -22.09
N SER A 62 -5.92 12.45 -21.47
CA SER A 62 -4.82 13.29 -21.95
C SER A 62 -4.30 12.83 -23.32
N ALA A 63 -4.21 11.52 -23.57
CA ALA A 63 -3.83 10.96 -24.86
C ALA A 63 -4.90 11.20 -25.94
N ASN A 64 -6.18 11.18 -25.56
CA ASN A 64 -7.30 11.45 -26.46
C ASN A 64 -7.63 12.93 -26.65
N SER A 65 -6.97 13.83 -25.92
CA SER A 65 -7.14 15.27 -26.09
C SER A 65 -6.85 15.68 -27.53
N ASP A 66 -7.58 16.68 -28.01
CA ASP A 66 -7.45 17.16 -29.40
C ASP A 66 -6.02 17.65 -29.69
N LEU A 67 -5.32 18.19 -28.68
CA LEU A 67 -3.92 18.60 -28.76
C LEU A 67 -2.98 17.40 -28.96
N SER A 68 -3.19 16.30 -28.24
CA SER A 68 -2.39 15.07 -28.40
C SER A 68 -2.63 14.44 -29.78
N LYS A 69 -3.89 14.40 -30.23
CA LYS A 69 -4.23 13.94 -31.58
C LYS A 69 -3.61 14.81 -32.67
N GLU A 70 -3.70 16.14 -32.54
CA GLU A 70 -3.06 17.08 -33.45
C GLU A 70 -1.54 16.90 -33.48
N LYS A 71 -0.91 16.76 -32.31
CA LYS A 71 0.55 16.53 -32.19
C LYS A 71 0.98 15.25 -32.90
N ILE A 72 0.25 14.14 -32.72
CA ILE A 72 0.50 12.88 -33.43
C ILE A 72 0.34 13.07 -34.93
N LEU A 73 -0.78 13.65 -35.37
CA LEU A 73 -1.10 13.84 -36.79
C LEU A 73 -0.07 14.76 -37.48
N ARG A 74 0.39 15.79 -36.78
CA ARG A 74 1.46 16.70 -37.24
C ARG A 74 2.80 15.99 -37.38
N ASN A 75 3.16 15.13 -36.43
CA ASN A 75 4.38 14.33 -36.49
C ASN A 75 4.34 13.32 -37.65
N GLU A 76 3.22 12.60 -37.81
CA GLU A 76 3.04 11.60 -38.87
C GLU A 76 3.06 12.21 -40.27
N LEU A 77 2.47 13.41 -40.45
CA LEU A 77 2.47 14.08 -41.76
C LEU A 77 3.77 14.84 -42.07
N LEU A 78 4.75 14.83 -41.16
CA LEU A 78 6.00 15.61 -41.27
C LEU A 78 5.74 17.09 -41.61
N LEU A 79 4.60 17.65 -41.18
CA LEU A 79 4.19 19.03 -41.43
C LEU A 79 4.89 20.01 -40.47
N GLN A 80 6.17 19.76 -40.19
CA GLN A 80 7.02 20.67 -39.44
C GLN A 80 7.18 21.93 -40.29
N LYS A 81 6.91 23.11 -39.71
CA LYS A 81 7.15 24.35 -40.45
C LYS A 81 8.67 24.52 -40.61
N PRO A 82 9.16 25.05 -41.75
CA PRO A 82 10.59 25.29 -41.91
C PRO A 82 11.08 26.24 -40.81
N GLY A 83 12.00 25.78 -39.97
CA GLY A 83 12.53 26.51 -38.80
C GLY A 83 12.06 26.00 -37.43
N GLU A 84 11.27 24.94 -37.36
CA GLU A 84 10.76 24.39 -36.11
C GLU A 84 11.64 23.24 -35.58
N TYR A 85 12.01 23.28 -34.30
CA TYR A 85 12.82 22.26 -33.65
C TYR A 85 11.95 21.49 -32.65
N VAL A 86 11.76 20.19 -32.86
CA VAL A 86 10.98 19.35 -31.95
C VAL A 86 11.87 18.95 -30.77
N ILE A 87 11.74 19.68 -29.66
CA ILE A 87 12.36 19.30 -28.38
C ILE A 87 11.44 18.26 -27.74
N GLN A 88 11.86 17.00 -27.72
CA GLN A 88 11.22 15.98 -26.89
C GLN A 88 11.67 16.22 -25.46
N ILE A 89 10.80 16.85 -24.67
CA ILE A 89 10.97 16.91 -23.22
C ILE A 89 10.51 15.53 -22.72
N PRO A 90 11.41 14.71 -22.15
CA PRO A 90 10.98 13.45 -21.54
C PRO A 90 9.97 13.77 -20.45
N ASP A 91 8.94 12.92 -20.31
CA ASP A 91 7.97 13.04 -19.21
C ASP A 91 8.75 13.19 -17.91
N GLU A 92 8.31 14.12 -17.07
CA GLU A 92 8.95 14.41 -15.79
C GLU A 92 9.23 13.09 -15.08
N VAL A 93 10.50 12.74 -14.98
CA VAL A 93 10.93 11.70 -14.06
C VAL A 93 10.47 12.24 -12.73
N ILE A 94 9.40 11.67 -12.18
CA ILE A 94 9.04 11.86 -10.78
C ILE A 94 10.28 11.37 -10.06
N ILE A 95 11.16 12.31 -9.72
CA ILE A 95 12.19 12.07 -8.73
C ILE A 95 11.34 11.86 -7.50
N GLU A 96 11.08 10.60 -7.15
CA GLU A 96 10.75 10.25 -5.79
C GLU A 96 11.87 10.90 -4.97
N GLN A 97 11.58 12.07 -4.40
CA GLN A 97 12.39 12.62 -3.35
C GLN A 97 12.35 11.53 -2.31
N GLN A 98 13.39 10.71 -2.27
CA GLN A 98 13.67 9.89 -1.13
C GLN A 98 13.69 10.89 0.01
N SER A 99 12.60 10.90 0.79
CA SER A 99 12.58 11.48 2.11
C SER A 99 13.52 10.63 2.96
N GLY A 100 14.81 10.70 2.65
CA GLY A 100 15.83 10.33 3.60
C GLY A 100 15.58 11.23 4.79
N GLU A 101 15.46 10.62 5.96
CA GLU A 101 15.43 11.33 7.24
C GLU A 101 16.54 12.39 7.21
N VAL A 102 16.15 13.65 7.02
CA VAL A 102 17.03 14.77 7.31
C VAL A 102 17.14 14.76 8.82
N GLN A 103 18.15 14.07 9.35
CA GLN A 103 18.58 14.28 10.71
C GLN A 103 18.91 15.77 10.80
N GLU A 104 18.10 16.53 11.53
CA GLU A 104 18.36 17.94 11.84
C GLU A 104 19.68 18.04 12.59
N GLN A 105 20.79 18.12 11.85
CA GLN A 105 22.08 18.42 12.44
C GLN A 105 22.02 19.87 12.90
N THR A 106 22.34 20.09 14.17
CA THR A 106 22.44 21.45 14.69
C THR A 106 23.57 22.18 13.96
N PRO A 107 23.48 23.50 13.72
CA PRO A 107 24.50 24.24 12.97
C PRO A 107 25.94 23.98 13.45
N TRP A 108 26.11 23.73 14.75
CA TRP A 108 27.39 23.36 15.37
C TRP A 108 28.05 22.10 14.79
N GLU A 109 27.27 21.07 14.43
CA GLU A 109 27.80 19.83 13.87
C GLU A 109 28.34 20.00 12.45
N GLU A 110 27.71 20.87 11.65
CA GLU A 110 28.21 21.26 10.33
C GLU A 110 29.55 21.99 10.43
N TRP A 111 29.67 22.96 11.35
CA TRP A 111 30.92 23.70 11.54
C TRP A 111 32.09 22.82 11.98
N ARG A 112 31.84 21.80 12.81
CA ARG A 112 32.89 20.85 13.23
C ARG A 112 33.50 20.08 12.06
N LYS A 113 32.69 19.73 11.05
CA LYS A 113 33.11 18.94 9.88
C LYS A 113 33.97 19.74 8.89
N ILE A 114 33.94 21.07 8.99
CA ILE A 114 34.75 21.97 8.16
C ILE A 114 36.10 22.26 8.82
N LEU A 115 36.14 22.23 10.16
CA LEU A 115 37.34 22.54 10.95
C LEU A 115 38.28 21.35 11.17
N PHE A 116 37.83 20.12 10.90
CA PHE A 116 38.61 18.88 11.01
C PHE A 116 38.44 18.04 9.74
#